data_AF-D3TRC0-F1
#
_entry.id   AF-D3TRC0-F1
#
_cell.length_a   1.000
_cell.length_b   1.000
_cell.length_c   1.000
_cell.angle_alpha   90.00
_cell.angle_beta   90.00
_cell.angle_gamma   90.00
#
_symmetry.space_group_name_H-M   'P 1'
#
loop_
_entity.id
_entity.type
_entity.pdbx_description
1 polymer ?
#
loop_
_entity_poly.entity_id
_entity_poly.type
_entity_poly.pdbx_seq_one_letter_code
_entity_poly.pdbx_strand_id
1 'polypeptide(L)'
;MNKCDVIKRLKRMEHEECQIVKLEAKIVGKCKKYFQNLAAIKGILNRKTYALSIYKEDLEHLKRYNEELEKLLEEKQAHVSKMQEQIQKLETELEEQEKKYLETMMKMDQVRQLKELTETYINLQALPDHVQGMTLKDTVEGKEWEHFCISMAEHTEEEREGILTKLIQHQSAYKEQWHKLILGEVREDNQTS
;
A
#
# COMPACT_ATOMS: atom_id res chain seq x y z
N MET A 1 30.41 92.74 70.53
CA MET A 1 30.00 91.33 70.68
C MET A 1 30.67 90.76 71.92
N ASN A 2 29.92 90.20 72.88
CA ASN A 2 30.45 89.80 74.19
C ASN A 2 31.17 88.45 74.09
N LYS A 3 32.31 88.27 74.80
CA LYS A 3 33.14 87.04 74.74
C LYS A 3 32.32 85.78 75.05
N CYS A 4 31.35 85.88 75.95
CA CYS A 4 30.47 84.78 76.33
C CYS A 4 29.59 84.28 75.17
N ASP A 5 29.10 85.17 74.30
CA ASP A 5 28.24 84.80 73.17
C ASP A 5 29.01 84.11 72.05
N VAL A 6 30.26 84.53 71.83
CA VAL A 6 31.18 83.87 70.89
C VAL A 6 31.45 82.42 71.34
N ILE A 7 31.73 82.21 72.64
CA ILE A 7 31.95 80.87 73.20
C ILE A 7 30.70 79.99 73.06
N LYS A 8 29.50 80.52 73.35
CA LYS A 8 28.24 79.79 73.16
C LYS A 8 28.00 79.41 71.70
N ARG A 9 28.36 80.27 70.75
CA ARG A 9 28.25 79.97 69.32
C ARG A 9 29.22 78.87 68.90
N LEU A 10 30.48 78.93 69.35
CA LEU A 10 31.49 77.90 69.07
C LEU A 10 31.05 76.53 69.58
N LYS A 11 30.54 76.44 70.81
CA LYS A 11 30.02 75.18 71.37
C LYS A 11 28.82 74.60 70.59
N ARG A 12 27.96 75.46 70.05
CA ARG A 12 26.84 75.02 69.19
C ARG A 12 27.35 74.47 67.86
N MET A 13 28.29 75.16 67.22
CA MET A 13 28.89 74.68 65.96
C MET A 13 29.61 73.34 66.16
N GLU A 14 30.38 73.18 67.23
CA GLU A 14 31.04 71.91 67.57
C GLU A 14 30.02 70.77 67.81
N HIS A 15 28.90 71.08 68.47
CA HIS A 15 27.83 70.11 68.66
C HIS A 15 27.14 69.72 67.34
N GLU A 16 26.85 70.71 66.49
CA GLU A 16 26.27 70.50 65.16
C GLU A 16 27.20 69.67 64.26
N GLU A 17 28.50 69.95 64.25
CA GLU A 17 29.51 69.15 63.55
C GLU A 17 29.52 67.70 64.06
N CYS A 18 29.48 67.48 65.37
CA CYS A 18 29.38 66.13 65.94
C CYS A 18 28.10 65.39 65.50
N GLN A 19 26.98 66.09 65.37
CA GLN A 19 25.73 65.50 64.85
C GLN A 19 25.83 65.18 63.36
N ILE A 20 26.43 66.07 62.56
CA ILE A 20 26.66 65.86 61.12
C ILE A 20 27.50 64.60 60.91
N VAL A 21 28.62 64.46 61.62
CA VAL A 21 29.50 63.28 61.53
C VAL A 21 28.76 61.99 61.88
N LYS A 22 27.88 62.02 62.90
CA LYS A 22 27.03 60.86 63.26
C LYS A 22 26.03 60.51 62.16
N LEU A 23 25.46 61.49 61.47
CA LEU A 23 24.55 61.28 60.35
C LEU A 23 25.29 60.73 59.13
N GLU A 24 26.46 61.28 58.81
CA GLU A 24 27.32 60.80 57.72
C GLU A 24 27.72 59.34 57.93
N ALA A 25 28.15 58.98 59.15
CA ALA A 25 28.46 57.59 59.48
C ALA A 25 27.27 56.64 59.28
N LYS A 26 26.05 57.07 59.65
CA LYS A 26 24.81 56.31 59.41
C LYS A 26 24.51 56.17 57.92
N ILE A 27 24.70 57.23 57.14
CA ILE A 27 24.49 57.22 55.68
C ILE A 27 25.48 56.25 55.03
N VAL A 28 26.77 56.34 55.36
CA VAL A 28 27.81 55.42 54.86
C VAL A 28 27.46 53.96 55.18
N GLY A 29 27.01 53.68 56.42
CA GLY A 29 26.56 52.35 56.81
C GLY A 29 25.39 51.82 55.97
N LYS A 30 24.39 52.67 55.70
CA LYS A 30 23.26 52.33 54.83
C LYS A 30 23.72 52.11 53.39
N CYS A 31 24.53 53.00 52.83
CA CYS A 31 25.06 52.90 51.47
C CYS A 31 25.84 51.59 51.29
N LYS A 32 26.71 51.24 52.25
CA LYS A 32 27.44 49.96 52.24
C LYS A 32 26.49 48.76 52.15
N LYS A 33 25.42 48.73 52.95
CA LYS A 33 24.41 47.66 52.91
C LYS A 33 23.69 47.62 51.56
N TYR A 34 23.33 48.77 50.98
CA TYR A 34 22.72 48.82 49.65
C TYR A 34 23.64 48.29 48.55
N PHE A 35 24.92 48.66 48.56
CA PHE A 35 25.88 48.15 47.56
C PHE A 35 26.09 46.64 47.69
N GLN A 36 26.13 46.10 48.90
CA GLN A 36 26.21 44.65 49.11
C GLN A 36 24.97 43.93 48.56
N ASN A 37 23.77 44.46 48.82
CA ASN A 37 22.53 43.89 48.29
C ASN A 37 22.48 43.96 46.75
N LEU A 38 22.90 45.08 46.16
CA LEU A 38 22.98 45.23 44.70
C LEU A 38 23.95 44.22 44.07
N ALA A 39 25.12 44.00 44.69
CA ALA A 39 26.08 43.01 44.24
C ALA A 39 25.49 41.59 44.30
N ALA A 40 24.77 41.25 45.37
CA ALA A 40 24.10 39.96 45.50
C ALA A 40 23.03 39.75 44.43
N ILE A 41 22.17 40.76 44.19
CA ILE A 41 21.14 40.70 43.14
C ILE A 41 21.77 40.57 41.77
N LYS A 42 22.85 41.31 41.47
CA LYS A 42 23.59 41.18 40.21
C LYS A 42 24.14 39.76 40.02
N GLY A 43 24.66 39.15 41.08
CA GLY A 43 25.12 37.76 41.06
C GLY A 43 24.00 36.77 40.73
N ILE A 44 22.81 36.95 41.34
CA ILE A 44 21.63 36.13 41.06
C ILE A 44 21.19 36.31 39.60
N LEU A 45 21.11 37.57 39.13
CA LEU A 45 20.70 37.89 37.78
C LEU A 45 21.61 37.20 36.76
N ASN A 46 22.93 37.31 36.92
CA ASN A 46 23.89 36.67 36.00
C ASN A 46 23.70 35.15 35.94
N ARG A 47 23.49 34.48 37.09
CA ARG A 47 23.23 33.03 37.13
C ARG A 47 21.93 32.67 36.40
N LYS A 48 20.88 33.46 36.59
CA LYS A 48 19.58 33.24 35.93
C LYS A 48 19.67 33.50 34.42
N THR A 49 20.40 34.53 34.00
CA THR A 49 20.64 34.81 32.58
C THR A 49 21.41 33.69 31.91
N TYR A 50 22.44 33.14 32.58
CA TYR A 50 23.18 31.99 32.07
C TYR A 50 22.33 30.71 32.00
N ALA A 51 21.54 30.42 33.04
CA ALA A 51 20.61 29.28 32.97
C ALA A 51 19.60 29.44 31.82
N LEU A 52 19.11 30.67 31.60
CA LEU A 52 18.20 30.97 30.49
C LEU A 52 18.84 30.77 29.12
N SER A 53 20.14 31.06 28.95
CA SER A 53 20.80 30.81 27.66
C SER A 53 20.89 29.31 27.36
N ILE A 54 21.20 28.48 28.37
CA ILE A 54 21.21 27.02 28.22
C ILE A 54 19.83 26.51 27.80
N TYR A 55 18.77 26.92 28.50
CA TYR A 55 17.41 26.50 28.15
C TYR A 55 16.97 26.93 26.75
N LYS A 56 17.49 28.05 26.23
CA LYS A 56 17.23 28.47 24.85
C LYS A 56 17.91 27.55 23.84
N GLU A 57 19.15 27.19 24.09
CA GLU A 57 19.89 26.23 23.25
C GLU A 57 19.21 24.86 23.25
N ASP A 58 18.83 24.34 24.42
CA ASP A 58 18.10 23.07 24.54
C ASP A 58 16.78 23.10 23.76
N LEU A 59 16.05 24.22 23.82
CA LEU A 59 14.79 24.39 23.10
C LEU A 59 15.00 24.44 21.58
N GLU A 60 16.09 25.04 21.10
CA GLU A 60 16.47 25.00 19.68
C GLU A 60 16.83 23.58 19.23
N HIS A 61 17.58 22.84 20.04
CA HIS A 61 17.90 21.43 19.77
C HIS A 61 16.64 20.57 19.69
N LEU A 62 15.72 20.72 20.65
CA LEU A 62 14.44 20.00 20.65
C LEU A 62 13.58 20.33 19.44
N LYS A 63 13.56 21.60 18.99
CA LYS A 63 12.85 21.99 17.77
C LYS A 63 13.39 21.28 16.54
N ARG A 64 14.72 21.28 16.34
CA ARG A 64 15.35 20.58 15.22
C ARG A 64 15.08 19.08 15.26
N TYR A 65 15.16 18.48 16.44
CA TYR A 65 14.87 17.07 16.62
C TYR A 65 13.40 16.72 16.29
N ASN A 66 12.46 17.58 16.69
CA ASN A 66 11.05 17.40 16.31
C ASN A 66 10.86 17.52 14.79
N GLU A 67 11.48 18.48 14.12
CA GLU A 67 11.42 18.61 12.66
C GLU A 67 11.98 17.36 11.95
N GLU A 68 13.04 16.74 12.48
CA GLU A 68 13.58 15.48 11.97
C GLU A 68 12.61 14.31 12.17
N LEU A 69 11.96 14.24 13.34
CA LEU A 69 10.95 13.22 13.63
C LEU A 69 9.71 13.36 12.75
N GLU A 70 9.25 14.58 12.49
CA GLU A 70 8.13 14.85 11.59
C GLU A 70 8.44 14.37 10.16
N LYS A 71 9.64 14.65 9.65
CA LYS A 71 10.08 14.13 8.34
C LYS A 71 10.12 12.60 8.33
N LEU A 72 10.66 11.98 9.38
CA LEU A 72 10.68 10.52 9.48
C LEU A 72 9.26 9.94 9.48
N LEU A 73 8.32 10.58 10.18
CA LEU A 73 6.93 10.17 10.21
C LEU A 73 6.30 10.25 8.82
N GLU A 74 6.48 11.35 8.10
CA GLU A 74 6.00 11.52 6.73
C GLU A 74 6.57 10.44 5.79
N GLU A 75 7.88 10.17 5.86
CA GLU A 75 8.54 9.13 5.08
C GLU A 75 7.96 7.74 5.37
N LYS A 76 7.75 7.41 6.65
CA LYS A 76 7.17 6.12 7.05
C LYS A 76 5.72 6.01 6.62
N GLN A 77 4.95 7.08 6.71
CA GLN A 77 3.56 7.09 6.28
C GLN A 77 3.46 6.90 4.76
N ALA A 78 4.31 7.58 3.98
CA ALA A 78 4.40 7.37 2.54
C ALA A 78 4.79 5.92 2.19
N HIS A 79 5.74 5.33 2.93
CA HIS A 79 6.13 3.93 2.75
C HIS A 79 4.97 2.96 3.03
N VAL A 80 4.23 3.17 4.12
CA VAL A 80 3.07 2.35 4.47
C VAL A 80 1.99 2.45 3.39
N SER A 81 1.65 3.65 2.93
CA SER A 81 0.68 3.85 1.85
C SER A 81 1.10 3.11 0.58
N LYS A 82 2.38 3.19 0.20
CA LYS A 82 2.91 2.47 -0.96
C LYS A 82 2.81 0.94 -0.80
N MET A 83 3.07 0.42 0.39
CA MET A 83 2.90 -1.01 0.67
C MET A 83 1.42 -1.42 0.59
N GLN A 84 0.50 -0.59 1.09
CA GLN A 84 -0.94 -0.86 1.00
C GLN A 84 -1.41 -0.90 -0.45
N GLU A 85 -0.95 0.03 -1.29
CA GLU A 85 -1.23 0.01 -2.73
C GLU A 85 -0.67 -1.25 -3.42
N GLN A 86 0.51 -1.72 -3.02
CA GLN A 86 1.10 -2.95 -3.54
C GLN A 86 0.31 -4.19 -3.10
N ILE A 87 -0.13 -4.25 -1.85
CA ILE A 87 -0.98 -5.33 -1.33
C ILE A 87 -2.28 -5.39 -2.11
N GLN A 88 -2.97 -4.25 -2.30
CA GLN A 88 -4.21 -4.21 -3.06
C GLN A 88 -4.03 -4.70 -4.50
N LYS A 89 -2.92 -4.33 -5.16
CA LYS A 89 -2.61 -4.84 -6.51
C LYS A 89 -2.42 -6.36 -6.51
N LEU A 90 -1.64 -6.89 -5.56
CA LEU A 90 -1.41 -8.32 -5.43
C LEU A 90 -2.71 -9.08 -5.12
N GLU A 91 -3.59 -8.52 -4.30
CA GLU A 91 -4.93 -9.08 -4.03
C GLU A 91 -5.75 -9.16 -5.30
N THR A 92 -5.80 -8.08 -6.11
CA THR A 92 -6.53 -8.10 -7.39
C THR A 92 -5.92 -9.07 -8.40
N GLU A 93 -4.60 -9.18 -8.47
CA GLU A 93 -3.90 -10.14 -9.34
C GLU A 93 -4.19 -11.58 -8.93
N LEU A 94 -4.24 -11.85 -7.62
CA LEU A 94 -4.58 -13.16 -7.07
C LEU A 94 -6.02 -13.55 -7.40
N GLU A 95 -6.99 -12.64 -7.21
CA GLU A 95 -8.39 -12.88 -7.56
C GLU A 95 -8.56 -13.21 -9.06
N GLU A 96 -7.88 -12.45 -9.93
CA GLU A 96 -7.89 -12.74 -11.37
C GLU A 96 -7.25 -14.10 -11.69
N GLN A 97 -6.16 -14.44 -11.02
CA GLN A 97 -5.46 -15.70 -11.24
C GLN A 97 -6.28 -16.89 -10.74
N GLU A 98 -6.94 -16.78 -9.59
CA GLU A 98 -7.86 -17.78 -9.07
C GLU A 98 -9.04 -18.00 -10.02
N LYS A 99 -9.61 -16.92 -10.56
CA LYS A 99 -10.68 -17.03 -11.56
C LYS A 99 -10.21 -17.75 -12.82
N LYS A 100 -9.06 -17.38 -13.37
CA LYS A 100 -8.46 -18.05 -14.54
C LYS A 100 -8.15 -19.52 -14.26
N TYR A 101 -7.65 -19.83 -13.07
CA TYR A 101 -7.38 -21.20 -12.65
C TYR A 101 -8.67 -22.01 -12.56
N LEU A 102 -9.73 -21.46 -11.95
CA LEU A 102 -11.03 -22.12 -11.86
C LEU A 102 -11.62 -22.38 -13.25
N GLU A 103 -11.59 -21.40 -14.15
CA GLU A 103 -12.02 -21.56 -15.54
C GLU A 103 -11.22 -22.66 -16.26
N THR A 104 -9.90 -22.71 -16.04
CA THR A 104 -9.03 -23.74 -16.63
C THR A 104 -9.33 -25.12 -16.04
N MET A 105 -9.53 -25.21 -14.73
CA MET A 105 -9.88 -26.45 -14.04
C MET A 105 -11.23 -26.97 -14.54
N MET A 106 -12.23 -26.11 -14.71
CA MET A 106 -13.52 -26.47 -15.31
C MET A 106 -13.36 -27.00 -16.74
N LYS A 107 -12.53 -26.36 -17.57
CA LYS A 107 -12.22 -26.85 -18.93
C LYS A 107 -11.50 -28.20 -18.89
N MET A 108 -10.54 -28.39 -17.99
CA MET A 108 -9.87 -29.68 -17.81
C MET A 108 -10.81 -30.76 -17.31
N ASP A 109 -11.74 -30.41 -16.41
CA ASP A 109 -12.75 -31.33 -15.91
C ASP A 109 -13.73 -31.72 -17.01
N GLN A 110 -14.14 -30.77 -17.87
CA GLN A 110 -14.91 -31.05 -19.09
C GLN A 110 -14.13 -31.98 -20.04
N VAL A 111 -12.84 -31.72 -20.28
CA VAL A 111 -12.01 -32.60 -21.11
C VAL A 111 -11.82 -33.97 -20.47
N ARG A 112 -11.67 -34.06 -19.14
CA ARG A 112 -11.58 -35.33 -18.41
C ARG A 112 -12.88 -36.10 -18.50
N GLN A 113 -14.01 -35.44 -18.23
CA GLN A 113 -15.35 -36.02 -18.37
C GLN A 113 -15.56 -36.52 -19.80
N LEU A 114 -15.25 -35.70 -20.82
CA LEU A 114 -15.28 -36.11 -22.22
C LEU A 114 -14.39 -37.34 -22.47
N LYS A 115 -13.15 -37.35 -21.98
CA LYS A 115 -12.21 -38.48 -22.14
C LYS A 115 -12.68 -39.75 -21.42
N GLU A 116 -13.23 -39.64 -20.22
CA GLU A 116 -13.83 -40.75 -19.46
C GLU A 116 -15.08 -41.27 -20.16
N LEU A 117 -15.86 -40.39 -20.80
CA LEU A 117 -17.06 -40.73 -21.55
C LEU A 117 -16.78 -41.33 -22.93
N THR A 118 -15.71 -40.92 -23.62
CA THR A 118 -15.44 -41.33 -25.02
C THR A 118 -14.28 -42.30 -25.17
N GLU A 119 -13.54 -42.60 -24.10
CA GLU A 119 -12.26 -43.35 -24.10
C GLU A 119 -11.21 -42.82 -25.11
N THR A 120 -11.43 -41.60 -25.64
CA THR A 120 -10.60 -40.98 -26.66
C THR A 120 -10.23 -39.56 -26.25
N TYR A 121 -8.95 -39.22 -26.41
CA TYR A 121 -8.43 -37.90 -26.10
C TYR A 121 -8.50 -36.99 -27.34
N ILE A 122 -9.40 -36.00 -27.32
CA ILE A 122 -9.46 -34.96 -28.35
C ILE A 122 -8.82 -33.70 -27.76
N ASN A 123 -7.63 -33.34 -28.26
CA ASN A 123 -6.98 -32.10 -27.88
C ASN A 123 -7.65 -30.92 -28.59
N LEU A 124 -8.58 -30.24 -27.90
CA LEU A 124 -9.30 -29.08 -28.43
C LEU A 124 -8.38 -27.88 -28.78
N GLN A 125 -7.16 -27.82 -28.24
CA GLN A 125 -6.15 -26.80 -28.59
C GLN A 125 -5.30 -27.19 -29.81
N ALA A 126 -5.46 -28.41 -30.32
CA ALA A 126 -4.71 -28.94 -31.46
C ALA A 126 -5.62 -29.50 -32.56
N LEU A 127 -6.85 -28.99 -32.69
CA LEU A 127 -7.61 -29.17 -33.92
C LEU A 127 -6.84 -28.42 -35.02
N PRO A 128 -6.39 -29.10 -36.10
CA PRO A 128 -5.71 -28.41 -37.19
C PRO A 128 -6.59 -27.30 -37.76
N ASP A 129 -5.97 -26.23 -38.27
CA ASP A 129 -6.65 -25.07 -38.85
C ASP A 129 -7.68 -25.43 -39.94
N HIS A 130 -7.56 -26.62 -40.51
CA HIS A 130 -8.51 -27.18 -41.47
C HIS A 130 -8.86 -28.64 -41.11
N VAL A 131 -10.15 -28.95 -41.11
CA VAL A 131 -10.68 -30.32 -41.04
C VAL A 131 -11.12 -30.73 -42.45
N GLN A 132 -10.43 -31.70 -43.05
CA GLN A 132 -10.72 -32.19 -44.40
C GLN A 132 -11.16 -33.66 -44.36
N GLY A 133 -12.11 -34.02 -45.22
CA GLY A 133 -12.61 -35.39 -45.33
C GLY A 133 -13.47 -35.61 -46.56
N MET A 134 -13.98 -36.83 -46.72
CA MET A 134 -14.97 -37.18 -47.73
C MET A 134 -16.27 -37.63 -47.05
N THR A 135 -17.40 -37.19 -47.57
CA THR A 135 -18.73 -37.62 -47.14
C THR A 135 -19.48 -38.26 -48.31
N LEU A 136 -20.31 -39.25 -48.02
CA LEU A 136 -21.12 -39.92 -49.03
C LEU A 136 -22.45 -39.18 -49.17
N LYS A 137 -22.79 -38.75 -50.39
CA LYS A 137 -24.01 -38.05 -50.73
C LYS A 137 -24.86 -38.91 -51.65
N ASP A 138 -26.10 -39.11 -51.25
CA ASP A 138 -27.08 -39.79 -52.08
C ASP A 138 -27.58 -38.80 -53.16
N THR A 139 -27.29 -39.09 -54.42
CA THR A 139 -27.77 -38.36 -55.60
C THR A 139 -28.82 -39.19 -56.35
N VAL A 140 -29.50 -38.58 -57.32
CA VAL A 140 -30.58 -39.24 -58.09
C VAL A 140 -30.07 -40.43 -58.91
N GLU A 141 -28.77 -40.49 -59.17
CA GLU A 141 -28.10 -41.52 -60.00
C GLU A 141 -27.34 -42.56 -59.15
N GLY A 142 -27.19 -42.37 -57.83
CA GLY A 142 -26.48 -43.29 -56.96
C GLY A 142 -25.87 -42.62 -55.73
N LYS A 143 -24.82 -43.23 -55.18
CA LYS A 143 -24.07 -42.68 -54.05
C LYS A 143 -22.74 -42.13 -54.54
N GLU A 144 -22.49 -40.85 -54.31
CA GLU A 144 -21.24 -40.18 -54.70
C GLU A 144 -20.47 -39.71 -53.47
N TRP A 145 -19.14 -39.80 -53.54
CA TRP A 145 -18.27 -39.27 -52.49
C TRP A 145 -17.97 -37.79 -52.75
N GLU A 146 -18.40 -36.90 -51.86
CA GLU A 146 -18.17 -35.45 -51.89
C GLU A 146 -17.06 -35.09 -50.89
N HIS A 147 -16.03 -34.37 -51.34
CA HIS A 147 -15.02 -33.84 -50.42
C HIS A 147 -15.59 -32.66 -49.62
N PHE A 148 -15.22 -32.58 -48.33
CA PHE A 148 -15.44 -31.39 -47.51
C PHE A 148 -14.12 -30.91 -46.90
N CYS A 149 -13.99 -29.61 -46.78
CA CYS A 149 -12.89 -28.91 -46.10
C CYS A 149 -13.52 -27.80 -45.27
N ILE A 150 -13.33 -27.85 -43.95
CA ILE A 150 -13.83 -26.83 -43.02
C ILE A 150 -12.62 -26.11 -42.47
N SER A 151 -12.51 -24.81 -42.76
CA SER A 151 -11.52 -23.94 -42.15
C SER A 151 -11.99 -23.47 -40.78
N MET A 152 -11.25 -23.82 -39.73
CA MET A 152 -11.54 -23.44 -38.35
C MET A 152 -11.31 -21.95 -38.09
N ALA A 153 -10.76 -21.20 -39.05
CA ALA A 153 -10.59 -19.75 -38.95
C ALA A 153 -11.73 -18.95 -39.63
N GLU A 154 -12.48 -19.56 -40.54
CA GLU A 154 -13.44 -18.84 -41.42
C GLU A 154 -14.91 -18.95 -40.95
N HIS A 155 -15.19 -19.77 -39.94
CA HIS A 155 -16.54 -20.02 -39.44
C HIS A 155 -16.65 -19.70 -37.95
N THR A 156 -17.80 -19.16 -37.53
CA THR A 156 -18.16 -18.98 -36.12
C THR A 156 -18.49 -20.31 -35.46
N GLU A 157 -18.49 -20.37 -34.13
CA GLU A 157 -18.69 -21.62 -33.37
C GLU A 157 -20.05 -22.29 -33.67
N GLU A 158 -21.12 -21.50 -33.77
CA GLU A 158 -22.47 -21.98 -34.13
C GLU A 158 -22.54 -22.50 -35.57
N GLU A 159 -21.83 -21.87 -36.52
CA GLU A 159 -21.75 -22.32 -37.90
C GLU A 159 -21.00 -23.66 -38.01
N ARG A 160 -19.96 -23.86 -37.20
CA ARG A 160 -19.21 -25.12 -37.13
C ARG A 160 -20.10 -26.25 -36.64
N GLU A 161 -20.85 -26.03 -35.56
CA GLU A 161 -21.80 -27.02 -35.04
C GLU A 161 -22.89 -27.36 -36.07
N GLY A 162 -23.42 -26.35 -36.78
CA GLY A 162 -24.41 -26.55 -37.83
C GLY A 162 -23.89 -27.37 -39.01
N ILE A 163 -22.65 -27.16 -39.45
CA ILE A 163 -22.03 -27.90 -40.56
C ILE A 163 -21.75 -29.35 -40.16
N LEU A 164 -21.16 -29.56 -38.98
CA LEU A 164 -20.90 -30.91 -38.45
C LEU A 164 -22.20 -31.71 -38.29
N THR A 165 -23.24 -31.08 -37.74
CA THR A 165 -24.56 -31.71 -37.55
C THR A 165 -25.18 -32.15 -38.89
N LYS A 166 -25.04 -31.34 -39.95
CA LYS A 166 -25.52 -31.70 -41.30
C LYS A 166 -24.70 -32.84 -41.91
N LEU A 167 -23.38 -32.85 -41.73
CA LEU A 167 -22.51 -33.94 -42.19
C LEU A 167 -22.88 -35.28 -41.54
N ILE A 168 -23.21 -35.26 -40.24
CA ILE A 168 -23.67 -36.44 -39.49
C ILE A 168 -25.04 -36.91 -39.97
N GLN A 169 -25.96 -35.99 -40.27
CA GLN A 169 -27.31 -36.33 -40.75
C GLN A 169 -27.30 -36.96 -42.16
N HIS A 170 -26.38 -36.55 -43.03
CA HIS A 170 -26.27 -37.10 -44.39
C HIS A 170 -25.62 -38.50 -44.46
N GLN A 171 -24.84 -38.92 -43.45
CA GLN A 171 -24.17 -40.24 -43.42
C GLN A 171 -25.03 -41.36 -42.79
N SER A 172 -26.31 -41.45 -43.16
CA SER A 172 -27.32 -42.33 -42.53
C SER A 172 -26.93 -43.81 -42.38
N ALA A 173 -26.05 -44.35 -43.22
CA ALA A 173 -25.56 -45.73 -43.13
C ALA A 173 -24.57 -45.98 -41.97
N TYR A 174 -23.90 -44.94 -41.47
CA TYR A 174 -23.00 -45.00 -40.31
C TYR A 174 -23.53 -44.21 -39.12
N LYS A 175 -24.82 -43.87 -39.14
CA LYS A 175 -25.50 -43.13 -38.06
C LYS A 175 -25.29 -43.80 -36.71
N GLU A 176 -25.26 -45.13 -36.64
CA GLU A 176 -24.95 -45.85 -35.39
C GLU A 176 -23.49 -45.71 -34.95
N GLN A 177 -22.51 -45.65 -35.86
CA GLN A 177 -21.10 -45.47 -35.48
C GLN A 177 -20.84 -44.03 -35.04
N TRP A 178 -21.42 -43.06 -35.76
CA TRP A 178 -21.36 -41.66 -35.37
C TRP A 178 -22.21 -41.36 -34.12
N HIS A 179 -23.39 -41.97 -33.94
CA HIS A 179 -24.14 -41.86 -32.67
C HIS A 179 -23.42 -42.58 -31.53
N LYS A 180 -22.69 -43.67 -31.76
CA LYS A 180 -21.83 -44.28 -30.72
C LYS A 180 -20.63 -43.40 -30.36
N LEU A 181 -20.05 -42.69 -31.34
CA LEU A 181 -18.94 -41.75 -31.14
C LEU A 181 -19.36 -40.38 -30.58
N ILE A 182 -20.59 -39.92 -30.85
CA ILE A 182 -21.10 -38.59 -30.47
C ILE A 182 -22.08 -38.64 -29.28
N LEU A 183 -22.85 -39.72 -29.11
CA LEU A 183 -23.93 -39.83 -28.11
C LEU A 183 -23.71 -40.94 -27.05
N GLY A 184 -22.63 -41.73 -27.12
CA GLY A 184 -22.19 -42.60 -26.02
C GLY A 184 -23.18 -43.70 -25.58
N GLU A 185 -23.61 -44.59 -26.48
CA GLU A 185 -24.36 -45.79 -26.08
C GLU A 185 -23.42 -47.00 -25.85
N VAL A 186 -23.29 -47.37 -24.58
CA VAL A 186 -22.65 -48.61 -24.10
C VAL A 186 -23.44 -49.82 -24.59
N ARG A 187 -22.80 -50.75 -25.29
CA ARG A 187 -23.30 -52.14 -25.39
C ARG A 187 -22.39 -53.04 -24.57
N GLU A 188 -22.97 -53.56 -23.49
CA GLU A 188 -22.60 -54.85 -22.93
C GLU A 188 -22.74 -55.94 -24.02
N ASP A 189 -21.89 -56.95 -23.86
CA ASP A 189 -21.86 -58.25 -24.53
C ASP A 189 -21.11 -58.40 -25.86
N ASN A 190 -19.87 -58.89 -25.70
CA ASN A 190 -19.41 -60.07 -26.43
C ASN A 190 -18.52 -60.94 -25.52
N GLN A 191 -19.13 -61.79 -24.70
CA GLN A 191 -18.53 -63.08 -24.35
C GLN A 191 -19.18 -64.15 -25.23
N THR A 192 -18.53 -64.45 -26.35
CA THR A 192 -18.58 -65.77 -26.96
C THR A 192 -17.18 -66.37 -26.95
N SER A 193 -16.92 -67.20 -25.95
CA SER A 193 -16.09 -68.40 -26.00
C SER A 193 -16.46 -69.30 -24.83
#